data_AF-A0A7S0NBF0-F1
#
_entry.id   AF-A0A7S0NBF0-F1
#
_cell.length_a   1.000
_cell.length_b   1.000
_cell.length_c   1.000
_cell.angle_alpha   90.00
_cell.angle_beta   90.00
_cell.angle_gamma   90.00
#
_symmetry.space_group_name_H-M   'P 1'
#
loop_
_entity.id
_entity.type
_entity.pdbx_description
1 polymer ?
#
loop_
_entity_poly.entity_id
_entity_poly.type
_entity_poly.pdbx_seq_one_letter_code
_entity_poly.pdbx_strand_id
1 'polypeptide(L)'
;QLELLRSLHVRRSHIGAWLKQPSWLPSGPRGLLVKVKANMGHNSTEYVVAEIVQACPDGRLELKAPSGALNQTPGEPCWYPHEFVSNGEMQRDELLLAALNVQNGVFTELTVEHARAL
;
A
#
# COMPACT_ATOMS: atom_id res chain seq x y z
N GLN A 1 9.90 0.07 -15.04
CA GLN A 1 9.05 0.80 -14.08
C GLN A 1 7.87 -0.04 -13.60
N LEU A 2 7.01 -0.60 -14.46
CA LEU A 2 5.87 -1.42 -14.00
C LEU A 2 6.27 -2.70 -13.24
N GLU A 3 7.32 -3.41 -13.67
CA GLU A 3 7.82 -4.59 -12.94
C GLU A 3 8.37 -4.24 -11.54
N LEU A 4 8.95 -3.04 -11.41
CA LEU A 4 9.40 -2.51 -10.12
C LEU A 4 8.21 -2.21 -9.20
N LEU A 5 7.15 -1.58 -9.73
CA LEU A 5 5.91 -1.36 -8.98
C LEU A 5 5.26 -2.68 -8.57
N ARG A 6 5.31 -3.69 -9.44
CA ARG A 6 4.83 -5.04 -9.15
C ARG A 6 5.64 -5.70 -8.02
N SER A 7 6.97 -5.55 -8.00
CA SER A 7 7.78 -6.12 -6.91
C SER A 7 7.56 -5.44 -5.56
N LEU A 8 7.06 -4.20 -5.56
CA LEU A 8 6.71 -3.45 -4.35
C LEU A 8 5.29 -3.73 -3.85
N HIS A 9 4.48 -4.45 -4.63
CA HIS A 9 3.13 -4.83 -4.23
C HIS A 9 3.17 -5.87 -3.10
N VAL A 10 2.53 -5.55 -1.98
CA VAL A 10 2.31 -6.49 -0.89
C VAL A 10 0.84 -6.82 -0.71
N ARG A 11 0.60 -8.11 -0.45
CA ARG A 11 -0.71 -8.69 -0.22
C ARG A 11 -0.98 -8.73 1.28
N ARG A 12 -2.26 -8.82 1.66
CA ARG A 12 -2.64 -8.99 3.08
C ARG A 12 -1.92 -10.14 3.77
N SER A 13 -1.71 -11.26 3.08
CA SER A 13 -0.96 -12.41 3.63
C SER A 13 0.49 -12.08 3.96
N HIS A 14 1.15 -11.22 3.17
CA HIS A 14 2.51 -10.76 3.43
C HIS A 14 2.56 -9.88 4.69
N ILE A 15 1.61 -8.96 4.84
CA ILE A 15 1.50 -8.11 6.04
C ILE A 15 1.16 -8.97 7.27
N GLY A 16 0.26 -9.94 7.16
CA GLY A 16 -0.05 -10.87 8.25
C GLY A 16 1.13 -11.76 8.65
N ALA A 17 1.98 -12.16 7.70
CA ALA A 17 3.23 -12.86 8.00
C ALA A 17 4.22 -11.95 8.76
N TRP A 18 4.32 -10.68 8.36
CA TRP A 18 5.14 -9.70 9.07
C TRP A 18 4.74 -9.45 10.50
N LEU A 19 3.45 -9.28 10.75
CA LEU A 19 2.96 -9.02 12.11
C LEU A 19 3.33 -10.16 13.06
N LYS A 20 3.40 -11.41 12.55
CA LYS A 20 3.82 -12.58 13.32
C LYS A 20 5.32 -12.68 13.51
N GLN A 21 6.08 -12.30 12.49
CA GLN A 21 7.53 -12.41 12.48
C GLN A 21 8.15 -11.16 11.86
N PRO A 22 8.25 -10.03 12.57
CA PRO A 22 8.72 -8.76 11.98
C PRO A 22 10.13 -8.80 11.41
N SER A 23 10.96 -9.76 11.85
CA SER A 23 12.36 -9.91 11.43
C SER A 23 12.56 -10.15 9.93
N TRP A 24 11.55 -10.68 9.22
CA TRP A 24 11.64 -10.87 7.76
C TRP A 24 11.62 -9.55 6.98
N LEU A 25 11.14 -8.47 7.61
CA LEU A 25 11.08 -7.12 7.03
C LEU A 25 11.35 -6.10 8.15
N PRO A 26 12.61 -5.96 8.59
CA PRO A 26 12.99 -5.19 9.79
C PRO A 26 12.63 -3.71 9.68
N SER A 27 12.71 -3.15 8.47
CA SER A 27 12.33 -1.77 8.15
C SER A 27 10.80 -1.56 8.10
N GLY A 28 10.02 -2.63 8.27
CA GLY A 28 8.58 -2.62 8.11
C GLY A 28 8.13 -2.46 6.65
N PRO A 29 6.81 -2.49 6.39
CA PRO A 29 6.25 -2.42 5.05
C PRO A 29 6.18 -1.00 4.47
N ARG A 30 6.90 -0.03 5.06
CA ARG A 30 6.90 1.36 4.60
C ARG A 30 7.43 1.47 3.16
N GLY A 31 6.77 2.26 2.33
CA GLY A 31 7.09 2.45 0.92
C GLY A 31 6.58 1.34 0.00
N LEU A 32 5.99 0.28 0.56
CA LEU A 32 5.35 -0.78 -0.23
C LEU A 32 3.96 -0.35 -0.68
N LEU A 33 3.52 -0.94 -1.80
CA LEU A 33 2.23 -0.67 -2.39
C LEU A 33 1.22 -1.74 -1.99
N VAL A 34 0.00 -1.32 -1.68
CA VAL A 34 -1.13 -2.21 -1.38
C VAL A 34 -2.32 -1.88 -2.25
N LYS A 35 -3.10 -2.92 -2.54
CA LYS A 35 -4.46 -2.78 -3.04
C LYS A 35 -5.40 -2.87 -1.85
N VAL A 36 -6.06 -1.77 -1.49
CA VAL A 36 -6.92 -1.68 -0.30
C VAL A 36 -8.35 -1.34 -0.70
N LYS A 37 -9.34 -1.83 0.06
CA LYS A 37 -10.74 -1.41 -0.17
C LYS A 37 -10.88 0.10 0.07
N ALA A 38 -11.47 0.81 -0.88
CA ALA A 38 -11.63 2.26 -0.82
C ALA A 38 -12.44 2.69 0.42
N ASN A 39 -13.52 1.95 0.68
CA ASN A 39 -14.45 2.22 1.75
C ASN A 39 -14.53 0.99 2.69
N MET A 40 -14.33 1.22 3.99
CA MET A 40 -14.34 0.15 5.01
C MET A 40 -15.77 -0.37 5.31
N GLY A 41 -16.81 0.23 4.72
CA GLY A 41 -18.17 -0.27 4.78
C GLY A 41 -18.37 -1.62 4.08
N HIS A 42 -19.34 -2.40 4.55
CA HIS A 42 -19.47 -3.83 4.24
C HIS A 42 -19.75 -4.23 2.77
N ASN A 43 -20.01 -3.29 1.85
CA ASN A 43 -20.38 -3.61 0.46
C ASN A 43 -19.53 -2.91 -0.62
N SER A 44 -18.38 -2.32 -0.27
CA SER A 44 -17.50 -1.76 -1.31
C SER A 44 -16.76 -2.87 -2.04
N THR A 45 -16.96 -2.92 -3.36
CA THR A 45 -16.15 -3.72 -4.30
C THR A 45 -14.99 -2.92 -4.88
N GLU A 46 -14.88 -1.64 -4.52
CA GLU A 46 -13.88 -0.74 -5.05
C GLU A 46 -12.57 -0.89 -4.28
N TYR A 47 -11.50 -1.04 -5.05
CA TYR A 47 -10.15 -1.11 -4.52
C TYR A 47 -9.34 0.05 -5.09
N VAL A 48 -8.40 0.52 -4.28
CA VAL A 48 -7.47 1.57 -4.66
C VAL A 48 -6.05 1.15 -4.33
N VAL A 49 -5.12 1.67 -5.12
CA VAL A 49 -3.69 1.54 -4.85
C VAL A 49 -3.31 2.60 -3.83
N ALA A 50 -2.62 2.18 -2.78
CA ALA A 50 -2.06 3.07 -1.77
C ALA A 50 -0.63 2.68 -1.44
N GLU A 51 0.17 3.66 -1.02
CA GLU A 51 1.50 3.46 -0.45
C GLU A 51 1.39 3.38 1.07
N ILE A 52 2.09 2.44 1.68
CA ILE A 52 2.19 2.35 3.15
C ILE A 52 3.18 3.41 3.64
N VAL A 53 2.70 4.36 4.44
CA VAL A 53 3.53 5.38 5.10
C VAL A 53 4.11 4.84 6.39
N GLN A 54 3.28 4.14 7.17
CA GLN A 54 3.63 3.57 8.45
C GLN A 54 2.78 2.34 8.73
N ALA A 55 3.30 1.42 9.54
CA ALA A 55 2.54 0.28 10.04
C ALA A 55 2.75 0.12 11.54
N CYS A 56 1.67 -0.17 12.24
CA CYS A 56 1.64 -0.42 13.67
C CYS A 56 1.76 -1.93 13.96
N PRO A 57 2.30 -2.31 15.13
CA PRO A 57 2.37 -3.72 15.55
C PRO A 57 1.00 -4.41 15.69
N ASP A 58 -0.08 -3.62 15.80
CA ASP A 58 -1.46 -4.12 15.87
C ASP A 58 -2.09 -4.37 14.48
N GLY A 59 -1.34 -4.17 13.40
CA GLY A 59 -1.81 -4.40 12.04
C GLY A 59 -2.56 -3.23 11.41
N ARG A 60 -2.58 -2.05 12.03
CA ARG A 60 -3.05 -0.82 11.37
C ARG A 60 -1.96 -0.22 10.49
N LEU A 61 -2.35 0.23 9.30
CA LEU A 61 -1.50 0.81 8.28
C LEU A 61 -1.91 2.25 8.05
N GLU A 62 -0.97 3.18 8.13
CA GLU A 62 -1.16 4.52 7.60
C GLU A 62 -0.92 4.47 6.10
N LEU A 63 -1.94 4.86 5.32
CA LEU A 63 -1.92 4.74 3.87
C LEU A 63 -1.93 6.12 3.22
N LYS A 64 -1.10 6.30 2.19
CA LYS A 64 -1.13 7.43 1.27
C LYS A 64 -1.80 7.00 -0.03
N ALA A 65 -2.86 7.68 -0.42
CA ALA A 65 -3.61 7.41 -1.65
C ALA A 65 -3.96 8.71 -2.38
N PRO A 66 -4.38 8.65 -3.66
CA PRO A 66 -4.91 9.82 -4.36
C PRO A 66 -6.06 10.47 -3.59
N SER A 67 -6.18 11.80 -3.68
CA SER A 67 -7.24 12.55 -2.98
C SER A 67 -8.63 12.00 -3.29
N GLY A 68 -9.41 11.71 -2.25
CA GLY A 68 -10.77 11.15 -2.38
C GLY A 68 -10.84 9.65 -2.70
N ALA A 69 -9.71 8.96 -2.89
CA ALA A 69 -9.68 7.52 -3.16
C ALA A 69 -9.93 6.66 -1.91
N LEU A 70 -9.63 7.23 -0.74
CA LEU A 70 -9.90 6.66 0.57
C LEU A 70 -10.79 7.64 1.33
N ASN A 71 -11.53 7.16 2.33
CA ASN A 71 -12.29 8.02 3.26
C ASN A 71 -11.32 8.77 4.20
N GLN A 72 -10.41 9.56 3.62
CA GLN A 72 -9.38 10.32 4.31
C GLN A 72 -9.82 11.77 4.42
N THR A 73 -9.82 12.29 5.65
CA THR A 73 -9.85 13.72 5.87
C THR A 73 -8.51 14.30 5.40
N PRO A 74 -8.51 15.34 4.53
CA PRO A 74 -7.27 15.98 4.12
C PRO A 74 -6.45 16.46 5.32
N GLY A 75 -5.17 16.05 5.38
CA GLY A 75 -4.24 16.46 6.45
C GLY A 75 -4.22 15.56 7.69
N GLU A 76 -5.07 14.53 7.77
CA GLU A 76 -5.06 13.58 8.88
C GLU A 76 -4.50 12.20 8.47
N PRO A 77 -3.63 11.59 9.29
CA PRO A 77 -3.22 10.20 9.10
C PRO A 77 -4.45 9.29 9.13
N CYS A 78 -4.68 8.56 8.05
CA CYS A 78 -5.77 7.61 8.00
C CYS A 78 -5.26 6.19 8.16
N TRP A 79 -5.69 5.57 9.25
CA TRP A 79 -5.28 4.24 9.65
C TRP A 79 -6.28 3.20 9.15
N TYR A 80 -5.81 2.32 8.27
CA TYR A 80 -6.57 1.20 7.74
C TYR A 80 -6.12 -0.11 8.40
N PRO A 81 -7.05 -0.94 8.89
CA PRO A 81 -6.71 -2.30 9.31
C PRO A 81 -6.21 -3.10 8.10
N HIS A 82 -5.11 -3.83 8.26
CA HIS A 82 -4.52 -4.61 7.15
C HIS A 82 -5.48 -5.65 6.54
N GLU A 83 -6.54 -6.03 7.25
CA GLU A 83 -7.58 -6.96 6.79
C GLU A 83 -8.32 -6.46 5.54
N PHE A 84 -8.35 -5.14 5.33
CA PHE A 84 -8.92 -4.49 4.15
C PHE A 84 -7.97 -4.48 2.94
N VAL A 85 -6.72 -4.88 3.12
CA VAL A 85 -5.79 -5.13 2.01
C VAL A 85 -6.22 -6.39 1.26
N SER A 86 -6.14 -6.33 -0.06
CA SER A 86 -6.44 -7.44 -0.95
C SER A 86 -5.31 -8.46 -0.98
N ASN A 87 -5.66 -9.73 -1.19
CA ASN A 87 -4.70 -10.75 -1.61
C ASN A 87 -4.59 -10.83 -3.14
N GLY A 88 -5.40 -10.08 -3.87
CA GLY A 88 -5.35 -10.02 -5.33
C GLY A 88 -4.10 -9.33 -5.84
N GLU A 89 -3.65 -9.75 -7.02
CA GLU A 89 -2.59 -9.08 -7.76
C GLU A 89 -3.05 -7.72 -8.29
N MET A 90 -2.13 -6.75 -8.25
CA MET A 90 -2.33 -5.49 -8.99
C MET A 90 -2.37 -5.79 -10.49
N GLN A 91 -3.45 -5.34 -11.10
CA GLN A 91 -3.65 -5.40 -12.53
C GLN A 91 -2.81 -4.33 -13.24
N ARG A 92 -2.67 -4.45 -14.56
CA ARG A 92 -1.78 -3.58 -15.34
C ARG A 92 -2.19 -2.11 -15.26
N ASP A 93 -3.47 -1.84 -15.36
CA ASP A 93 -4.11 -0.53 -15.18
C ASP A 93 -3.84 0.05 -13.78
N GLU A 94 -3.95 -0.76 -12.73
CA GLU A 94 -3.64 -0.35 -11.36
C GLU A 94 -2.16 0.03 -11.20
N LEU A 95 -1.25 -0.73 -11.81
CA LEU A 95 0.18 -0.41 -11.82
C LEU A 95 0.48 0.86 -12.64
N LEU A 96 -0.25 1.10 -13.73
CA LEU A 96 -0.13 2.34 -14.52
C LEU A 96 -0.59 3.56 -13.72
N LEU A 97 -1.70 3.45 -12.99
CA LEU A 97 -2.16 4.49 -12.06
C LEU A 97 -1.14 4.73 -10.95
N ALA A 98 -0.52 3.67 -10.41
CA ALA A 98 0.55 3.80 -9.44
C ALA A 98 1.76 4.57 -10.00
N ALA A 99 2.16 4.28 -11.24
CA ALA A 99 3.24 5.01 -11.91
C ALA A 99 2.93 6.50 -12.09
N LEU A 100 1.69 6.84 -12.46
CA LEU A 100 1.24 8.23 -12.56
C LEU A 100 1.26 8.93 -11.18
N ASN A 101 0.87 8.24 -10.12
CA ASN A 101 0.92 8.77 -8.76
C ASN A 101 2.34 9.01 -8.27
N VAL A 102 3.32 8.19 -8.70
CA VAL A 102 4.74 8.48 -8.46
C VAL A 102 5.16 9.76 -9.21
N GLN A 103 4.82 9.87 -10.51
CA GLN A 103 5.17 11.05 -11.32
C GLN A 103 4.55 12.35 -10.79
N ASN A 104 3.35 12.28 -10.24
CA ASN A 104 2.64 13.42 -9.65
C ASN A 104 3.08 13.73 -8.20
N GLY A 105 4.07 13.03 -7.65
CA GLY A 105 4.54 13.22 -6.27
C GLY A 105 3.57 12.73 -5.19
N VAL A 106 2.52 12.00 -5.58
CA VAL A 106 1.58 11.38 -4.64
C VAL A 106 2.24 10.19 -3.96
N PHE A 107 2.97 9.33 -4.66
CA PHE A 107 3.76 8.27 -4.05
C PHE A 107 5.24 8.65 -4.03
N THR A 108 5.99 8.10 -3.08
CA THR A 108 7.43 8.31 -3.00
C THR A 108 8.11 7.85 -4.30
N GLU A 109 9.10 8.62 -4.76
CA GLU A 109 9.90 8.20 -5.92
C GLU A 109 10.62 6.89 -5.63
N LEU A 110 10.37 5.92 -6.50
CA LEU A 110 10.94 4.59 -6.40
C LEU A 110 12.34 4.59 -6.99
N THR A 111 13.36 4.57 -6.12
CA THR A 111 14.75 4.37 -6.55
C THR A 111 15.08 2.88 -6.65
N VAL A 112 15.99 2.51 -7.54
CA VAL A 112 16.48 1.13 -7.72
C VAL A 112 17.09 0.57 -6.42
N GLU A 113 17.58 1.43 -5.53
CA GLU A 113 18.13 1.04 -4.23
C GLU A 113 17.05 0.57 -3.24
N HIS A 114 15.85 1.19 -3.25
CA HIS A 114 14.74 0.78 -2.37
C HIS A 114 14.24 -0.64 -2.68
N ALA A 115 14.23 -1.04 -3.95
CA ALA A 115 13.78 -2.39 -4.34
C ALA A 115 14.84 -3.48 -4.16
N ARG A 116 16.10 -3.11 -3.94
CA ARG A 116 17.18 -4.07 -3.60
C ARG A 116 17.29 -4.34 -2.10
N ALA A 117 16.70 -3.47 -1.27
CA ALA A 117 16.67 -3.59 0.18
C ALA A 117 15.48 -4.41 0.71
N LEU A 118 14.60 -4.87 -0.18
CA LEU A 118 13.48 -5.77 0.04
C LEU A 118 13.81 -7.16 -0.48
#